data_AF-A0A7Y4TT49-F1
#
_entry.id   AF-A0A7Y4TT49-F1
#
_cell.length_a   1.000
_cell.length_b   1.000
_cell.length_c   1.000
_cell.angle_alpha   90.00
_cell.angle_beta   90.00
_cell.angle_gamma   90.00
#
_symmetry.space_group_name_H-M   'P 1'
#
loop_
_entity.id
_entity.type
_entity.pdbx_description
1 polymer ?
#
loop_
_entity_poly.entity_id
_entity_poly.type
_entity_poly.pdbx_seq_one_letter_code
_entity_poly.pdbx_strand_id
1 'polypeptide(L)' 'MEQTKKYKGIWWLVFLASTAALLFAIATHWEWLTLILPFQATSFVKALDIM' A
#
# COMPACT_ATOMS: atom_id res chain seq x y z
N MET A 1 -2.03 12.85 -20.21
CA MET A 1 -1.24 12.74 -18.95
C MET A 1 -1.96 13.32 -17.72
N GLU A 2 -3.27 13.55 -17.76
CA GLU A 2 -4.03 14.13 -16.63
C GLU A 2 -4.61 13.06 -15.68
N GLN A 3 -4.94 11.88 -16.21
CA GLN A 3 -5.48 10.74 -15.45
C GLN A 3 -4.46 10.17 -14.44
N THR A 4 -3.19 10.05 -14.83
CA THR A 4 -2.11 9.51 -13.99
C THR A 4 -1.94 10.28 -12.67
N LYS A 5 -1.95 11.63 -12.72
CA LYS A 5 -1.89 12.48 -11.51
C LYS A 5 -3.11 12.30 -10.59
N LYS A 6 -4.30 12.03 -11.15
CA LYS A 6 -5.54 11.88 -10.39
C LYS A 6 -5.56 10.59 -9.56
N TYR A 7 -4.96 9.50 -10.06
CA TYR A 7 -4.89 8.23 -9.33
C TYR A 7 -3.75 8.16 -8.31
N LYS A 8 -2.74 9.03 -8.43
CA LYS A 8 -1.59 9.08 -7.50
C LYS A 8 -2.02 9.27 -6.04
N GLY A 9 -3.01 10.13 -5.79
CA GLY A 9 -3.56 10.36 -4.45
C GLY A 9 -4.30 9.15 -3.87
N ILE A 10 -5.02 8.40 -4.71
CA ILE A 10 -5.71 7.17 -4.30
C ILE A 10 -4.69 6.09 -3.94
N TRP A 11 -3.61 5.95 -4.70
CA TRP A 11 -2.56 4.98 -4.40
C TRP A 11 -1.82 5.29 -3.09
N TRP A 12 -1.63 6.57 -2.76
CA TRP A 12 -1.13 6.97 -1.44
C TRP A 12 -2.05 6.55 -0.28
N LEU A 13 -3.37 6.71 -0.45
CA LEU A 13 -4.34 6.23 0.55
C LEU A 13 -4.29 4.71 0.71
N VAL A 14 -4.22 3.97 -0.40
CA VAL A 14 -4.12 2.49 -0.39
C VAL A 14 -2.82 2.02 0.25
N PHE A 15 -1.70 2.70 -0.01
CA PHE A 15 -0.41 2.41 0.61
C PHE A 15 -0.45 2.65 2.12
N LEU A 16 -0.97 3.80 2.57
CA LEU A 16 -1.06 4.10 4.00
C LEU A 16 -1.99 3.14 4.73
N ALA A 17 -3.14 2.80 4.14
CA ALA A 17 -4.06 1.81 4.69
C ALA A 17 -3.41 0.41 4.79
N SER A 18 -2.70 -0.03 3.75
CA SER A 18 -1.99 -1.31 3.75
C SER A 18 -0.82 -1.34 4.74
N THR A 19 -0.13 -0.20 4.92
CA THR A 19 0.92 -0.03 5.93
C THR A 19 0.35 -0.21 7.34
N ALA A 20 -0.76 0.44 7.64
CA ALA A 20 -1.43 0.34 8.94
C ALA A 20 -1.90 -1.10 9.22
N ALA A 21 -2.47 -1.77 8.21
CA ALA A 21 -2.85 -3.18 8.30
C ALA A 21 -1.66 -4.10 8.57
N LEU A 22 -0.51 -3.85 7.91
CA LEU A 22 0.72 -4.62 8.15
C LEU A 22 1.27 -4.39 9.56
N LEU A 23 1.30 -3.14 10.04
CA LEU A 23 1.74 -2.83 11.40
C LEU A 23 0.83 -3.48 12.45
N PHE A 24 -0.49 -3.47 12.22
CA PHE A 24 -1.45 -4.16 13.07
C PHE A 24 -1.22 -5.67 13.06
N ALA A 25 -1.04 -6.28 11.88
CA ALA A 25 -0.71 -7.70 11.74
C ALA A 25 0.51 -8.11 12.56
N ILE A 26 1.57 -7.30 12.50
CA ILE A 26 2.81 -7.52 13.25
C ILE A 26 2.53 -7.41 14.75
N ALA A 27 1.82 -6.37 15.18
CA ALA A 27 1.51 -6.15 16.59
C ALA A 27 0.62 -7.25 17.21
N THR A 28 -0.30 -7.82 16.42
CA THR A 28 -1.19 -8.90 16.88
C THR A 28 -0.63 -10.30 16.63
N HIS A 29 0.62 -10.43 16.19
CA HIS A 29 1.23 -11.71 15.78
C HIS A 29 0.38 -12.49 14.77
N TRP A 30 -0.28 -11.79 13.86
CA TRP A 30 -1.12 -12.39 12.84
C TRP A 30 -0.32 -12.65 11.56
N GLU A 31 0.46 -13.72 11.59
CA GLU A 31 1.44 -14.10 10.57
C GLU A 31 0.85 -14.16 9.15
N TRP A 32 -0.38 -14.66 9.01
CA TRP A 32 -1.08 -14.74 7.72
C TRP A 32 -1.36 -13.37 7.10
N LEU A 33 -1.63 -12.35 7.92
CA LEU A 33 -1.93 -11.01 7.42
C LEU A 33 -0.64 -10.31 6.94
N THR A 34 0.55 -10.77 7.37
CA THR A 34 1.84 -10.25 6.87
C THR A 34 2.12 -10.60 5.41
N LEU A 35 1.40 -11.58 4.84
CA LEU A 35 1.44 -11.90 3.41
C LEU A 35 0.93 -10.77 2.50
N ILE A 36 0.46 -9.66 3.08
CA ILE A 36 0.11 -8.43 2.37
C ILE A 36 1.34 -7.63 1.89
N LEU A 37 2.56 -7.95 2.34
CA LEU A 37 3.82 -7.34 1.91
C LEU A 37 3.95 -7.05 0.38
N PRO A 38 3.64 -7.98 -0.53
CA PRO A 38 3.65 -7.71 -1.98
C PRO A 38 2.63 -6.65 -2.42
N PHE A 39 1.46 -6.56 -1.78
CA PHE A 39 0.46 -5.52 -2.06
C PHE A 39 0.90 -4.15 -1.54
N GLN A 40 1.55 -4.13 -0.38
CA GLN A 40 2.18 -2.95 0.19
C GLN A 40 3.28 -2.40 -0.75
N ALA A 41 4.17 -3.26 -1.25
CA ALA A 41 5.19 -2.85 -2.21
C ALA A 41 4.58 -2.35 -3.54
N THR A 42 3.56 -3.03 -4.05
CA THR A 42 2.89 -2.66 -5.30
C THR A 42 2.18 -1.30 -5.19
N SER A 43 1.45 -1.08 -4.09
CA SER A 43 0.77 0.20 -3.83
C SER A 43 1.77 1.34 -3.63
N PHE A 44 2.92 1.08 -3.02
CA PHE A 44 4.01 2.05 -2.89
C PHE A 44 4.56 2.49 -4.24
N VAL A 45 4.89 1.55 -5.13
CA VAL A 45 5.44 1.87 -6.46
C VAL A 45 4.43 2.68 -7.29
N LYS A 46 3.14 2.35 -7.20
CA LYS A 46 2.06 3.12 -7.85
C LYS A 46 1.82 4.48 -7.20
N ALA A 47 2.00 4.61 -5.88
CA ALA A 47 1.93 5.90 -5.18
C ALA A 47 3.10 6.83 -5.58
N LEU A 48 4.27 6.27 -5.89
CA LEU A 48 5.42 7.01 -6.41
C LEU A 48 5.28 7.40 -7.88
N ASP A 49 4.32 6.82 -8.62
CA ASP A 49 4.12 7.00 -10.07
C ASP A 49 5.31 6.46 -10.88
N ILE A 50 5.95 5.41 -10.38
CA ILE A 50 7.10 4.75 -11.03
C ILE A 50 6.62 3.73 -12.09
N MET A 51 5.37 3.27 -11.99
CA MET A 51 4.67 2.39 -12.96
C MET A 51 3.50 3.14 -13.58
#